data_AF-A0A0F9S3B6-F1
#
_entry.id   AF-A0A0F9S3B6-F1
#
_cell.length_a   1.000
_cell.length_b   1.000
_cell.length_c   1.000
_cell.angle_alpha   90.00
_cell.angle_beta   90.00
_cell.angle_gamma   90.00
#
_symmetry.space_group_name_H-M   'P 1'
#
loop_
_entity.id
_entity.type
_entity.pdbx_description
1 polymer ?
#
loop_
_entity_poly.entity_id
_entity_poly.type
_entity_poly.pdbx_seq_one_letter_code
_entity_poly.pdbx_strand_id
1 'polypeptide(L)'
;MKKVLVRYRNSAFRNFVRRHSKYAPILFFIGGFIFDTLTLGRIDRTYDLTVLCLHMTSLSITLYLYNLVDDGKWKNTFLERYEEYLPLAIQFFFGGLSSAYVIYFSRSVSLSKSASFFIILLLLLIANEFLKKRISNKYLQFGVYYFISFTFFTFMIPVFLKELNTTVFLISGAVSLASTLILLIFIYGKSPSTRKEIKLGKMITIILAIYGIINLFYFLKLIPPVPLALDKGIVAHEIVLNNGNYEVTYESEESFVFWRKHNLDYSYSPDQRVYIFSSIFAPTDLKKSIFHRWRRYNDNNKEWETVEDIGYDITGGRDGGFRGYTYKTNVTPGEWEVQVLTEEEQILGVIGFNINLKTDQEPLHLKISKF
;
A
#
# COMPACT_ATOMS: atom_id res chain seq x y z
N MET A 1 43.78 1.84 20.31
CA MET A 1 42.76 2.53 19.48
C MET A 1 43.31 3.34 18.29
N LYS A 2 44.40 4.13 18.42
CA LYS A 2 44.92 4.97 17.31
C LYS A 2 45.36 4.20 16.04
N LYS A 3 45.94 3.00 16.16
CA LYS A 3 46.42 2.21 15.00
C LYS A 3 45.28 1.64 14.12
N VAL A 4 44.13 1.28 14.70
CA VAL A 4 42.98 0.74 13.96
C VAL A 4 42.29 1.84 13.14
N LEU A 5 42.14 3.04 13.72
CA LEU A 5 41.63 4.23 13.04
C LEU A 5 42.49 4.65 11.85
N VAL A 6 43.83 4.57 11.97
CA VAL A 6 44.76 4.89 10.87
C VAL A 6 44.71 3.83 9.77
N ARG A 7 44.57 2.55 10.12
CA ARG A 7 44.43 1.45 9.15
C ARG A 7 43.12 1.54 8.35
N TYR A 8 42.03 1.97 9.00
CA TYR A 8 40.77 2.27 8.33
C TYR A 8 40.83 3.55 7.48
N ARG A 9 41.67 4.52 7.88
CA ARG A 9 41.89 5.77 7.13
C ARG A 9 42.57 5.55 5.76
N ASN A 10 43.39 4.51 5.65
CA ASN A 10 44.13 4.16 4.44
C ASN A 10 43.63 2.86 3.76
N SER A 11 42.45 2.35 4.13
CA SER A 11 41.94 1.10 3.55
C SER A 11 41.42 1.31 2.12
N ALA A 12 41.65 0.33 1.26
CA ALA A 12 41.07 0.29 -0.09
C ALA A 12 39.53 0.42 -0.06
N PHE A 13 38.91 -0.13 0.98
CA PHE A 13 37.48 -0.01 1.25
C PHE A 13 37.03 1.45 1.48
N ARG A 14 37.75 2.23 2.29
CA ARG A 14 37.42 3.65 2.51
C ARG A 14 37.60 4.47 1.24
N ASN A 15 38.65 4.22 0.46
CA ASN A 15 38.86 4.90 -0.82
C ASN A 15 37.78 4.51 -1.85
N PHE A 16 37.36 3.24 -1.88
CA PHE A 16 36.25 2.75 -2.71
C PHE A 16 34.91 3.40 -2.34
N VAL A 17 34.56 3.44 -1.04
CA VAL A 17 33.36 4.10 -0.51
C VAL A 17 33.38 5.60 -0.80
N ARG A 18 34.53 6.26 -0.67
CA ARG A 18 34.66 7.69 -0.94
C ARG A 18 34.52 8.00 -2.44
N ARG A 19 35.05 7.14 -3.31
CA ARG A 19 34.92 7.23 -4.78
C ARG A 19 33.48 7.00 -5.26
N HIS A 20 32.71 6.17 -4.55
CA HIS A 20 31.29 5.89 -4.81
C HIS A 20 30.33 6.61 -3.84
N SER A 21 30.81 7.61 -3.09
CA SER A 21 30.00 8.30 -2.08
C SER A 21 28.77 9.02 -2.67
N LYS A 22 28.79 9.30 -3.98
CA LYS A 22 27.65 9.81 -4.74
C LYS A 22 26.46 8.83 -4.80
N TYR A 23 26.73 7.52 -4.73
CA TYR A 23 25.71 6.45 -4.75
C TYR A 23 25.34 5.94 -3.36
N ALA A 24 26.10 6.32 -2.33
CA ALA A 24 25.84 5.87 -0.96
C ALA A 24 24.40 6.16 -0.49
N PRO A 25 23.81 7.35 -0.73
CA PRO A 25 22.45 7.61 -0.31
C PRO A 25 21.42 6.71 -1.01
N ILE A 26 21.60 6.44 -2.32
CA ILE A 26 20.76 5.53 -3.09
C ILE A 26 20.86 4.10 -2.54
N LEU A 27 22.07 3.63 -2.20
CA LEU A 27 22.28 2.31 -1.61
C LEU A 27 21.68 2.20 -0.22
N PHE A 28 21.78 3.23 0.61
CA PHE A 28 21.12 3.27 1.93
C PHE A 28 19.59 3.30 1.79
N PHE A 29 19.07 4.03 0.82
CA PHE A 29 17.65 4.06 0.50
C PHE A 29 17.14 2.67 0.07
N ILE A 30 17.82 2.02 -0.89
CA ILE A 30 17.47 0.67 -1.35
C ILE A 30 17.58 -0.33 -0.18
N GLY A 31 18.67 -0.25 0.61
CA GLY A 31 18.87 -1.11 1.77
C GLY A 31 17.79 -0.94 2.84
N GLY A 32 17.39 0.31 3.12
CA GLY A 32 16.29 0.63 4.03
C GLY A 32 14.96 0.07 3.50
N PHE A 33 14.67 0.26 2.22
CA PHE A 33 13.46 -0.28 1.60
C PHE A 33 13.40 -1.81 1.63
N ILE A 34 14.53 -2.49 1.38
CA ILE A 34 14.64 -3.96 1.50
C ILE A 34 14.41 -4.39 2.95
N PHE A 35 15.01 -3.68 3.92
CA PHE A 35 14.82 -3.95 5.34
C PHE A 35 13.35 -3.77 5.76
N ASP A 36 12.70 -2.70 5.32
CA ASP A 36 11.28 -2.46 5.55
C ASP A 36 10.42 -3.55 4.93
N THR A 37 10.75 -4.00 3.72
CA THR A 37 10.04 -5.10 3.03
C THR A 37 10.13 -6.42 3.81
N LEU A 38 11.27 -6.68 4.46
CA LEU A 38 11.49 -7.90 5.26
C LEU A 38 10.89 -7.80 6.67
N THR A 39 10.73 -6.59 7.21
CA THR A 39 10.26 -6.37 8.59
C THR A 39 8.76 -6.12 8.66
N LEU A 40 8.18 -5.45 7.65
CA LEU A 40 6.74 -5.15 7.55
C LEU A 40 6.00 -6.36 6.96
N GLY A 41 5.58 -7.24 7.86
CA GLY A 41 4.89 -8.48 7.51
C GLY A 41 3.39 -8.27 7.29
N ARG A 42 2.68 -7.76 8.31
CA ARG A 42 1.22 -7.68 8.35
C ARG A 42 0.78 -6.28 8.75
N ILE A 43 -0.10 -5.70 7.94
CA ILE A 43 -0.67 -4.36 8.14
C ILE A 43 -1.27 -4.17 9.54
N ASP A 44 -1.90 -5.21 10.11
CA ASP A 44 -2.58 -5.17 11.39
C ASP A 44 -1.72 -5.63 12.58
N ARG A 45 -0.43 -5.92 12.37
CA ARG A 45 0.46 -6.33 13.45
C ARG A 45 0.64 -5.17 14.42
N THR A 46 0.43 -5.41 15.71
CA THR A 46 0.63 -4.40 16.77
C THR A 46 2.00 -3.72 16.70
N TYR A 47 3.04 -4.49 16.34
CA TYR A 47 4.38 -3.96 16.09
C TYR A 47 4.38 -2.92 14.96
N ASP A 48 3.89 -3.29 13.78
CA ASP A 48 3.85 -2.43 12.59
C ASP A 48 3.04 -1.15 12.87
N LEU A 49 1.86 -1.27 13.48
CA LEU A 49 1.02 -0.14 13.88
C LEU A 49 1.73 0.79 14.88
N THR A 50 2.41 0.22 15.87
CA THR A 50 3.16 1.00 16.86
C THR A 50 4.32 1.75 16.20
N VAL A 51 5.04 1.09 15.30
CA VAL A 51 6.14 1.71 14.54
C VAL A 51 5.63 2.88 13.70
N LEU A 52 4.52 2.71 12.97
CA LEU A 52 3.92 3.78 12.18
C LEU A 52 3.45 4.96 13.05
N CYS A 53 2.78 4.68 14.18
CA CYS A 53 2.36 5.70 15.15
C CYS A 53 3.55 6.48 15.71
N LEU A 54 4.62 5.78 16.07
CA LEU A 54 5.87 6.39 16.55
C LEU A 54 6.48 7.26 15.46
N HIS A 55 6.59 6.78 14.23
CA HIS A 55 7.15 7.55 13.12
C HIS A 55 6.33 8.81 12.83
N MET A 56 4.99 8.70 12.79
CA MET A 56 4.12 9.84 12.55
C MET A 56 4.24 10.87 13.67
N THR A 57 4.22 10.43 14.93
CA THR A 57 4.35 11.31 16.10
C THR A 57 5.74 11.98 16.14
N SER A 58 6.80 11.21 15.92
CA SER A 58 8.17 11.73 15.86
C SER A 58 8.37 12.69 14.69
N LEU A 59 7.73 12.44 13.54
CA LEU A 59 7.74 13.37 12.41
C LEU A 59 7.11 14.71 12.82
N SER A 60 5.90 14.71 13.41
CA SER A 60 5.23 15.93 13.88
C SER A 60 6.07 16.72 14.89
N ILE A 61 6.67 16.03 15.86
CA ILE A 61 7.54 16.64 16.88
C ILE A 61 8.78 17.24 16.23
N THR A 62 9.47 16.48 15.37
CA THR A 62 10.70 16.95 14.72
C THR A 62 10.40 18.12 13.78
N LEU A 63 9.25 18.12 13.09
CA LEU A 63 8.78 19.23 12.26
C LEU A 63 8.61 20.51 13.07
N TYR A 64 7.99 20.38 14.25
CA TYR A 64 7.82 21.48 15.19
C TYR A 64 9.17 22.02 15.65
N LEU A 65 10.08 21.14 16.11
CA LEU A 65 11.41 21.52 16.58
C LEU A 65 12.20 22.26 15.50
N TYR A 66 12.18 21.73 14.27
CA TYR A 66 12.90 22.29 13.13
C TYR A 66 12.44 23.70 12.76
N ASN A 67 11.13 23.95 12.73
CA ASN A 67 10.59 25.27 12.36
C ASN A 67 10.88 26.36 13.41
N LEU A 68 11.40 26.01 14.58
CA LEU A 68 11.73 26.94 15.66
C LEU A 68 13.24 27.22 15.80
N VAL A 69 14.06 26.51 15.02
CA VAL A 69 15.54 26.65 15.02
C VAL A 69 15.94 28.06 14.62
N ASP A 70 15.41 28.57 13.51
CA ASP A 70 15.76 29.89 12.97
C ASP A 70 15.38 31.05 13.91
N ASP A 71 14.44 30.81 14.83
CA ASP A 71 14.03 31.78 15.84
C ASP A 71 14.94 31.76 17.09
N GLY A 72 15.99 30.93 17.10
CA GLY A 72 16.93 30.80 18.21
C GLY A 72 16.32 30.24 19.49
N LYS A 73 15.16 29.58 19.38
CA LYS A 73 14.38 29.11 20.55
C LYS A 73 15.13 28.08 21.39
N TRP A 74 16.05 27.34 20.78
CA TRP A 74 16.80 26.28 21.46
C TRP A 74 18.19 26.73 21.93
N LYS A 75 18.58 27.99 21.69
CA LYS A 75 19.86 28.51 22.19
C LYS A 75 19.95 28.39 23.71
N ASN A 76 21.10 27.92 24.21
CA ASN A 76 21.36 27.61 25.62
C ASN A 76 20.49 26.49 26.21
N THR A 77 19.87 25.65 25.37
CA THR A 77 19.14 24.46 25.81
C THR A 77 19.87 23.19 25.38
N PHE A 78 19.50 22.05 25.99
CA PHE A 78 20.01 20.74 25.56
C PHE A 78 19.70 20.40 24.09
N LEU A 79 18.72 21.06 23.48
CA LEU A 79 18.32 20.81 22.09
C LEU A 79 19.21 21.51 21.06
N GLU A 80 20.00 22.53 21.45
CA GLU A 80 20.89 23.29 20.55
C GLU A 80 21.87 22.36 19.79
N ARG A 81 22.48 21.42 20.51
CA ARG A 81 23.41 20.43 19.92
C ARG A 81 22.76 19.49 18.90
N TYR A 82 21.43 19.44 18.84
CA TYR A 82 20.70 18.53 17.97
C TYR A 82 20.05 19.23 16.75
N GLU A 83 20.09 20.55 16.67
CA GLU A 83 19.45 21.32 15.60
C GLU A 83 19.89 20.88 14.20
N GLU A 84 21.20 20.61 14.02
CA GLU A 84 21.79 20.16 12.75
C GLU A 84 21.21 18.81 12.27
N TYR A 85 20.74 17.97 13.20
CA TYR A 85 20.20 16.64 12.87
C TYR A 85 18.68 16.65 12.61
N LEU A 86 17.96 17.72 12.91
CA LEU A 86 16.50 17.79 12.72
C LEU A 86 16.07 17.57 11.25
N PRO A 87 16.74 18.15 10.22
CA PRO A 87 16.41 17.84 8.83
C PRO A 87 16.60 16.36 8.48
N LEU A 88 17.64 15.72 9.03
CA LEU A 88 17.93 14.30 8.81
C LEU A 88 16.88 13.42 9.49
N ALA A 89 16.43 13.80 10.68
CA ALA A 89 15.35 13.12 11.38
C ALA A 89 14.01 13.25 10.62
N ILE A 90 13.69 14.43 10.08
CA ILE A 90 12.52 14.61 9.20
C ILE A 90 12.61 13.66 8.00
N GLN A 91 13.76 13.65 7.31
CA GLN A 91 13.98 12.78 6.14
C GLN A 91 13.87 11.29 6.48
N PHE A 92 14.36 10.89 7.66
CA PHE A 92 14.27 9.52 8.15
C PHE A 92 12.82 9.10 8.41
N PHE A 93 12.07 9.85 9.22
CA PHE A 93 10.67 9.49 9.53
C PHE A 93 9.78 9.57 8.30
N PHE A 94 9.98 10.59 7.46
CA PHE A 94 9.29 10.73 6.19
C PHE A 94 9.56 9.55 5.25
N GLY A 95 10.83 9.15 5.13
CA GLY A 95 11.27 8.02 4.32
C GLY A 95 10.68 6.71 4.80
N GLY A 96 10.75 6.44 6.10
CA GLY A 96 10.19 5.23 6.71
C GLY A 96 8.67 5.13 6.51
N LEU A 97 7.92 6.22 6.70
CA LEU A 97 6.48 6.25 6.43
C LEU A 97 6.17 6.04 4.95
N SER A 98 6.87 6.75 4.05
CA SER A 98 6.68 6.59 2.61
C SER A 98 7.01 5.17 2.13
N SER A 99 8.05 4.57 2.70
CA SER A 99 8.50 3.20 2.40
C SER A 99 7.43 2.19 2.81
N ALA A 100 6.92 2.31 4.04
CA ALA A 100 5.83 1.49 4.54
C ALA A 100 4.56 1.62 3.69
N TYR A 101 4.20 2.83 3.27
CA TYR A 101 3.05 3.05 2.39
C TYR A 101 3.25 2.39 1.03
N VAL A 102 4.41 2.52 0.40
CA VAL A 102 4.70 1.82 -0.86
C VAL A 102 4.55 0.30 -0.69
N ILE A 103 5.08 -0.26 0.40
CA ILE A 103 4.97 -1.71 0.67
C ILE A 103 3.50 -2.13 0.83
N TYR A 104 2.71 -1.44 1.66
CA TYR A 104 1.31 -1.83 1.88
C TYR A 104 0.41 -1.58 0.68
N PHE A 105 0.58 -0.46 -0.01
CA PHE A 105 -0.20 -0.14 -1.20
C PHE A 105 0.18 -1.06 -2.36
N SER A 106 1.45 -1.44 -2.54
CA SER A 106 1.85 -2.35 -3.62
C SER A 106 1.13 -3.71 -3.58
N ARG A 107 0.78 -4.19 -2.38
CA ARG A 107 -0.01 -5.42 -2.22
C ARG A 107 -1.47 -5.25 -2.65
N SER A 108 -2.00 -4.04 -2.54
CA SER A 108 -3.42 -3.72 -2.77
C SER A 108 -3.68 -3.11 -4.16
N VAL A 109 -2.63 -2.86 -4.95
CA VAL A 109 -2.74 -2.20 -6.26
C VAL A 109 -3.10 -3.22 -7.33
N SER A 110 -4.23 -2.97 -8.00
CA SER A 110 -4.57 -3.59 -9.28
C SER A 110 -4.00 -2.78 -10.45
N LEU A 111 -3.55 -3.48 -11.50
CA LEU A 111 -2.82 -2.89 -12.64
C LEU A 111 -3.59 -1.82 -13.45
N SER A 112 -4.90 -1.61 -13.21
CA SER A 112 -5.74 -0.72 -14.02
C SER A 112 -5.94 0.67 -13.39
N LYS A 113 -6.82 0.79 -12.39
CA LYS A 113 -7.29 2.10 -11.89
C LYS A 113 -6.47 2.67 -10.73
N SER A 114 -5.99 1.81 -9.84
CA SER A 114 -5.33 2.25 -8.59
C SER A 114 -3.83 2.59 -8.74
N ALA A 115 -3.27 2.33 -9.93
CA ALA A 115 -1.85 2.55 -10.23
C ALA A 115 -1.43 4.02 -10.10
N SER A 116 -2.33 4.99 -10.38
CA SER A 116 -2.01 6.42 -10.33
C SER A 116 -1.60 6.88 -8.94
N PHE A 117 -2.35 6.49 -7.90
CA PHE A 117 -2.01 6.84 -6.52
C PHE A 117 -0.70 6.17 -6.07
N PHE A 118 -0.49 4.93 -6.49
CA PHE A 118 0.76 4.20 -6.20
C PHE A 118 1.99 4.86 -6.83
N ILE A 119 1.88 5.36 -8.08
CA ILE A 119 2.96 6.12 -8.73
C ILE A 119 3.29 7.38 -7.94
N ILE A 120 2.29 8.09 -7.40
CA ILE A 120 2.52 9.26 -6.56
C ILE A 120 3.31 8.89 -5.30
N LEU A 121 2.96 7.78 -4.63
CA LEU A 121 3.71 7.28 -3.48
C LEU A 121 5.16 6.92 -3.83
N LEU A 122 5.38 6.28 -4.97
CA LEU A 122 6.72 5.92 -5.43
C LEU A 122 7.56 7.17 -5.74
N LEU A 123 6.98 8.15 -6.43
CA LEU A 123 7.62 9.44 -6.70
C LEU A 123 7.93 10.19 -5.40
N LEU A 124 7.02 10.15 -4.43
CA LEU A 124 7.22 10.77 -3.12
C LEU A 124 8.38 10.12 -2.35
N LEU A 125 8.43 8.79 -2.37
CA LEU A 125 9.49 7.99 -1.76
C LEU A 125 10.86 8.30 -2.40
N ILE A 126 10.93 8.36 -3.73
CA ILE A 126 12.15 8.74 -4.46
C ILE A 126 12.51 10.20 -4.20
N ALA A 127 11.52 11.09 -4.17
CA ALA A 127 11.71 12.51 -3.90
C ALA A 127 12.31 12.73 -2.51
N ASN A 128 12.06 11.85 -1.53
CA ASN A 128 12.65 11.91 -0.20
C ASN A 128 14.16 12.08 -0.22
N GLU A 129 14.85 11.39 -1.12
CA GLU A 129 16.30 11.45 -1.24
C GLU A 129 16.76 12.88 -1.60
N PHE A 130 15.97 13.59 -2.39
CA PHE A 130 16.24 14.96 -2.79
C PHE A 130 15.68 16.00 -1.81
N LEU A 131 14.91 15.59 -0.79
CA LEU A 131 14.27 16.50 0.17
C LEU A 131 15.27 17.19 1.08
N LYS A 132 16.45 16.63 1.38
CA LYS A 132 17.43 17.25 2.30
C LYS A 132 17.71 18.73 1.99
N LYS A 133 17.84 19.07 0.71
CA LYS A 133 18.14 20.46 0.27
C LYS A 133 16.89 21.34 0.16
N ARG A 134 15.70 20.76 0.14
CA ARG A 134 14.41 21.45 -0.10
C ARG A 134 13.50 21.48 1.13
N ILE A 135 13.83 20.80 2.22
CA ILE A 135 13.09 20.82 3.51
C ILE A 135 13.03 22.24 4.10
N SER A 136 13.97 23.12 3.77
CA SER A 136 13.90 24.55 4.14
C SER A 136 12.70 25.28 3.52
N ASN A 137 12.17 24.80 2.39
CA ASN A 137 10.94 25.35 1.85
C ASN A 137 9.73 24.88 2.67
N LYS A 138 9.28 25.76 3.56
CA LYS A 138 8.14 25.50 4.46
C LYS A 138 6.86 25.09 3.70
N TYR A 139 6.59 25.62 2.49
CA TYR A 139 5.43 25.18 1.68
C TYR A 139 5.52 23.71 1.27
N LEU A 140 6.69 23.28 0.82
CA LEU A 140 6.92 21.88 0.48
C LEU A 140 6.81 21.01 1.74
N GLN A 141 7.45 21.44 2.82
CA GLN A 141 7.46 20.71 4.10
C GLN A 141 6.05 20.42 4.63
N PHE A 142 5.18 21.44 4.74
CA PHE A 142 3.81 21.25 5.25
C PHE A 142 2.90 20.52 4.24
N GLY A 143 3.06 20.74 2.94
CA GLY A 143 2.28 20.02 1.92
C GLY A 143 2.60 18.52 1.90
N VAL A 144 3.89 18.19 1.98
CA VAL A 144 4.39 16.82 2.03
C VAL A 144 4.01 16.14 3.36
N TYR A 145 4.14 16.84 4.48
CA TYR A 145 3.65 16.36 5.78
C TYR A 145 2.15 16.06 5.75
N TYR A 146 1.35 16.96 5.16
CA TYR A 146 -0.09 16.76 5.06
C TYR A 146 -0.45 15.52 4.25
N PHE A 147 0.20 15.30 3.11
CA PHE A 147 -0.02 14.12 2.28
C PHE A 147 0.29 12.82 3.05
N ILE A 148 1.42 12.79 3.79
CA ILE A 148 1.76 11.65 4.66
C ILE A 148 0.75 11.47 5.79
N SER A 149 0.35 12.56 6.45
CA SER A 149 -0.64 12.55 7.52
C SER A 149 -1.98 12.01 7.01
N PHE A 150 -2.41 12.43 5.82
CA PHE A 150 -3.66 11.96 5.24
C PHE A 150 -3.58 10.45 4.99
N THR A 151 -2.52 10.00 4.34
CA THR A 151 -2.28 8.57 4.07
C THR A 151 -2.22 7.75 5.35
N PHE A 152 -1.55 8.29 6.39
CA PHE A 152 -1.49 7.69 7.73
C PHE A 152 -2.88 7.46 8.31
N PHE A 153 -3.71 8.51 8.40
CA PHE A 153 -5.02 8.41 9.03
C PHE A 153 -5.99 7.56 8.23
N THR A 154 -5.96 7.63 6.89
CA THR A 154 -6.78 6.77 6.04
C THR A 154 -6.44 5.29 6.15
N PHE A 155 -5.24 4.97 6.61
CA PHE A 155 -4.83 3.61 6.92
C PHE A 155 -5.17 3.23 8.36
N MET A 156 -4.84 4.10 9.31
CA MET A 156 -4.84 3.79 10.73
C MET A 156 -6.25 3.73 11.32
N ILE A 157 -7.13 4.67 10.94
CA ILE A 157 -8.49 4.74 11.50
C ILE A 157 -9.35 3.53 11.09
N PRO A 158 -9.39 3.10 9.81
CA PRO A 158 -10.11 1.88 9.44
C PRO A 158 -9.64 0.63 10.18
N VAL A 159 -8.33 0.51 10.46
CA VAL A 159 -7.78 -0.63 11.21
C VAL A 159 -8.28 -0.63 12.65
N PHE A 160 -8.35 0.54 13.30
CA PHE A 160 -8.88 0.65 14.67
C PHE A 160 -10.41 0.49 14.75
N LEU A 161 -11.14 1.08 13.80
CA LEU A 161 -12.59 1.00 13.74
C LEU A 161 -13.10 -0.34 13.18
N LYS A 162 -12.23 -1.11 12.51
CA LYS A 162 -12.55 -2.39 11.87
C LYS A 162 -13.64 -2.27 10.80
N GLU A 163 -13.69 -1.11 10.15
CA GLU A 163 -14.67 -0.77 9.12
C GLU A 163 -13.98 -0.03 7.97
N LEU A 164 -14.32 -0.43 6.74
CA LEU A 164 -13.93 0.27 5.51
C LEU A 164 -15.19 0.72 4.79
N ASN A 165 -15.45 2.03 4.82
CA ASN A 165 -16.52 2.67 4.08
C ASN A 165 -16.14 4.15 3.81
N THR A 166 -16.93 4.80 2.97
CA THR A 166 -16.72 6.22 2.61
C THR A 166 -16.78 7.16 3.82
N THR A 167 -17.63 6.88 4.81
CA THR A 167 -17.74 7.71 6.01
C THR A 167 -16.43 7.68 6.82
N VAL A 168 -15.86 6.50 7.03
CA VAL A 168 -14.58 6.33 7.74
C VAL A 168 -13.45 7.00 6.97
N PHE A 169 -13.43 6.91 5.63
CA PHE A 169 -12.45 7.62 4.81
C PHE A 169 -12.53 9.14 5.00
N LEU A 170 -13.74 9.72 4.95
CA LEU A 170 -13.96 11.16 5.14
C LEU A 170 -13.60 11.61 6.56
N ILE A 171 -13.95 10.84 7.59
CA ILE A 171 -13.52 11.09 8.98
C ILE A 171 -12.00 11.09 9.07
N SER A 172 -11.34 10.13 8.43
CA SER A 172 -9.88 10.03 8.42
C SER A 172 -9.22 11.25 7.78
N GLY A 173 -9.78 11.70 6.66
CA GLY A 173 -9.35 12.93 6.00
C GLY A 173 -9.56 14.17 6.87
N ALA A 174 -10.70 14.28 7.54
CA ALA A 174 -11.01 15.39 8.44
C ALA A 174 -10.07 15.43 9.66
N VAL A 175 -9.78 14.28 10.28
CA VAL A 175 -8.83 14.16 11.40
C VAL A 175 -7.41 14.55 10.96
N SER A 176 -6.98 14.11 9.77
CA SER A 176 -5.68 14.51 9.22
C SER A 176 -5.59 16.02 8.95
N LEU A 177 -6.66 16.59 8.37
CA LEU A 177 -6.74 18.01 8.09
C LEU A 177 -6.69 18.82 9.38
N ALA A 178 -7.51 18.45 10.38
CA ALA A 178 -7.55 19.13 11.67
C ALA A 178 -6.20 19.07 12.39
N SER A 179 -5.60 17.88 12.51
CA SER A 179 -4.30 17.69 13.17
C SER A 179 -3.18 18.49 12.48
N THR A 180 -3.16 18.51 11.15
CA THR A 180 -2.19 19.29 10.37
C THR A 180 -2.39 20.79 10.54
N LEU A 181 -3.64 21.27 10.49
CA LEU A 181 -3.93 22.69 10.68
C LEU A 181 -3.60 23.15 12.10
N ILE A 182 -3.88 22.32 13.11
CA ILE A 182 -3.49 22.59 14.51
C ILE A 182 -1.97 22.72 14.62
N LEU A 183 -1.21 21.78 14.05
CA LEU A 183 0.25 21.83 14.05
C LEU A 183 0.77 23.09 13.32
N LEU A 184 0.21 23.40 12.15
CA LEU A 184 0.56 24.58 11.37
C LEU A 184 0.28 25.88 12.14
N ILE A 185 -0.91 26.05 12.70
CA ILE A 185 -1.31 27.25 13.46
C ILE A 185 -0.43 27.39 14.70
N PHE A 186 -0.13 26.28 15.38
CA PHE A 186 0.74 26.29 16.56
C PHE A 186 2.17 26.70 16.22
N ILE A 187 2.75 26.16 15.14
CA ILE A 187 4.08 26.56 14.65
C ILE A 187 4.05 28.03 14.20
N TYR A 188 3.06 28.42 13.39
CA TYR A 188 2.92 29.79 12.88
C TYR A 188 2.80 30.82 14.02
N GLY A 189 2.09 30.48 15.10
CA GLY A 189 1.97 31.34 16.29
C GLY A 189 3.26 31.47 17.09
N LYS A 190 4.07 30.41 17.17
CA LYS A 190 5.32 30.38 17.96
C LYS A 190 6.57 30.79 17.19
N SER A 191 6.55 30.75 15.86
CA SER A 191 7.72 30.97 15.00
C SER A 191 7.60 32.27 14.18
N PRO A 192 8.24 33.37 14.59
CA PRO A 192 8.38 34.58 13.77
C PRO A 192 8.97 34.34 12.38
N SER A 193 9.99 33.48 12.26
CA SER A 193 10.63 33.11 10.99
C SER A 193 9.63 32.48 10.01
N THR A 194 8.82 31.53 10.49
CA THR A 194 7.74 30.92 9.71
C THR A 194 6.77 31.97 9.17
N ARG A 195 6.36 32.94 10.00
CA ARG A 195 5.45 34.01 9.57
C ARG A 195 6.03 34.91 8.47
N LYS A 196 7.35 35.08 8.43
CA LYS A 196 8.04 35.86 7.39
C LYS A 196 8.14 35.09 6.07
N GLU A 197 8.33 33.78 6.12
CA GLU A 197 8.54 32.95 4.94
C GLU A 197 7.25 32.48 4.27
N ILE A 198 6.18 32.25 5.04
CA ILE A 198 4.90 31.73 4.52
C ILE A 198 3.73 32.68 4.75
N LYS A 199 2.91 32.83 3.71
CA LYS A 199 1.59 33.45 3.81
C LYS A 199 0.60 32.37 4.25
N LEU A 200 0.02 32.51 5.43
CA LEU A 200 -0.84 31.48 6.04
C LEU A 200 -2.00 31.07 5.11
N GLY A 201 -2.68 32.03 4.49
CA GLY A 201 -3.76 31.74 3.53
C GLY A 201 -3.30 30.87 2.36
N LYS A 202 -2.15 31.18 1.75
CA LYS A 202 -1.59 30.38 0.65
C LYS A 202 -1.24 28.95 1.10
N MET A 203 -0.70 28.79 2.31
CA MET A 203 -0.41 27.47 2.87
C MET A 203 -1.68 26.64 3.08
N ILE A 204 -2.71 27.24 3.69
CA ILE A 204 -4.00 26.60 3.90
C ILE A 204 -4.63 26.21 2.55
N THR A 205 -4.56 27.07 1.53
CA THR A 205 -5.02 26.74 0.18
C THR A 205 -4.30 25.53 -0.41
N ILE A 206 -2.98 25.40 -0.23
CA ILE A 206 -2.23 24.22 -0.69
C ILE A 206 -2.71 22.95 0.03
N ILE A 207 -2.89 23.00 1.35
CA ILE A 207 -3.37 21.86 2.14
C ILE A 207 -4.78 21.45 1.68
N LEU A 208 -5.68 22.41 1.52
CA LEU A 208 -7.05 22.17 1.03
C LEU A 208 -7.07 21.66 -0.42
N ALA A 209 -6.15 22.12 -1.27
CA ALA A 209 -6.01 21.61 -2.62
C ALA A 209 -5.58 20.13 -2.62
N ILE A 210 -4.60 19.76 -1.79
CA ILE A 210 -4.20 18.36 -1.62
C ILE A 210 -5.38 17.54 -1.07
N TYR A 211 -6.14 18.06 -0.10
CA TYR A 211 -7.34 17.40 0.43
C TYR A 211 -8.36 17.13 -0.69
N GLY A 212 -8.67 18.14 -1.50
CA GLY A 212 -9.58 18.02 -2.62
C GLY A 212 -9.11 17.01 -3.67
N ILE A 213 -7.82 17.01 -4.01
CA ILE A 213 -7.23 16.06 -4.97
C ILE A 213 -7.32 14.62 -4.45
N ILE A 214 -6.98 14.37 -3.19
CA ILE A 214 -7.04 13.02 -2.64
C ILE A 214 -8.49 12.52 -2.55
N ASN A 215 -9.44 13.39 -2.15
CA ASN A 215 -10.86 13.03 -2.17
C ASN A 215 -11.35 12.73 -3.59
N LEU A 216 -10.94 13.54 -4.58
CA LEU A 216 -11.24 13.27 -5.98
C LEU A 216 -10.72 11.88 -6.39
N PHE A 217 -9.48 11.54 -6.01
CA PHE A 217 -8.90 10.22 -6.31
C PHE A 217 -9.69 9.08 -5.66
N TYR A 218 -10.20 9.28 -4.44
CA TYR A 218 -11.06 8.32 -3.76
C TYR A 218 -12.36 8.06 -4.55
N PHE A 219 -13.10 9.12 -4.90
CA PHE A 219 -14.35 8.99 -5.64
C PHE A 219 -14.17 8.47 -7.08
N LEU A 220 -13.01 8.75 -7.70
CA LEU A 220 -12.62 8.17 -8.98
C LEU A 220 -12.09 6.73 -8.87
N LYS A 221 -12.06 6.13 -7.68
CA LYS A 221 -11.57 4.77 -7.40
C LYS A 221 -10.10 4.58 -7.83
N LEU A 222 -9.30 5.66 -7.75
CA LEU A 222 -7.86 5.67 -8.05
C LEU A 222 -7.01 5.33 -6.82
N ILE A 223 -7.59 5.33 -5.62
CA ILE A 223 -6.93 4.89 -4.39
C ILE A 223 -7.31 3.42 -4.15
N PRO A 224 -6.33 2.52 -4.00
CA PRO A 224 -6.62 1.14 -3.66
C PRO A 224 -7.24 1.06 -2.24
N PRO A 225 -8.12 0.10 -1.99
CA PRO A 225 -8.77 -0.09 -0.69
C PRO A 225 -7.81 -0.71 0.33
N VAL A 226 -6.76 0.01 0.72
CA VAL A 226 -5.85 -0.45 1.79
C VAL A 226 -6.63 -0.47 3.11
N PRO A 227 -6.54 -1.53 3.93
CA PRO A 227 -5.57 -2.63 3.95
C PRO A 227 -5.95 -3.94 3.22
N LEU A 228 -6.94 -3.92 2.32
CA LEU A 228 -7.41 -5.10 1.60
C LEU A 228 -6.61 -5.37 0.33
N ALA A 229 -6.22 -6.63 0.15
CA ALA A 229 -5.51 -7.10 -1.05
C ALA A 229 -5.91 -8.53 -1.39
N LEU A 230 -6.02 -8.88 -2.68
CA LEU A 230 -6.12 -10.28 -3.08
C LEU A 230 -4.78 -10.98 -2.81
N ASP A 231 -4.80 -12.00 -1.94
CA ASP A 231 -3.62 -12.83 -1.63
C ASP A 231 -3.50 -14.00 -2.62
N LYS A 232 -4.60 -14.74 -2.83
CA LYS A 232 -4.65 -15.86 -3.79
C LYS A 232 -5.97 -15.84 -4.54
N GLY A 233 -5.91 -16.12 -5.83
CA GLY A 233 -7.07 -16.37 -6.68
C GLY A 233 -6.84 -17.64 -7.48
N ILE A 234 -7.75 -18.62 -7.36
CA ILE A 234 -7.59 -19.96 -7.94
C ILE A 234 -8.87 -20.35 -8.67
N VAL A 235 -8.70 -20.83 -9.90
CA VAL A 235 -9.76 -21.52 -10.66
C VAL A 235 -9.69 -23.00 -10.32
N ALA A 236 -10.79 -23.54 -9.81
CA ALA A 236 -10.83 -24.88 -9.22
C ALA A 236 -11.97 -25.73 -9.79
N HIS A 237 -11.75 -27.04 -9.79
CA HIS A 237 -12.78 -28.02 -10.15
C HIS A 237 -13.67 -28.37 -8.97
N GLU A 238 -13.13 -28.32 -7.75
CA GLU A 238 -13.83 -28.70 -6.53
C GLU A 238 -13.28 -27.92 -5.34
N ILE A 239 -14.20 -27.54 -4.44
CA ILE A 239 -13.88 -26.92 -3.16
C ILE A 239 -14.68 -27.64 -2.08
N VAL A 240 -14.00 -28.19 -1.09
CA VAL A 240 -14.60 -28.85 0.07
C VAL A 240 -14.24 -28.09 1.34
N LEU A 241 -15.25 -27.75 2.14
CA LEU A 241 -15.05 -27.13 3.45
C LEU A 241 -14.99 -28.21 4.53
N ASN A 242 -13.79 -28.51 5.03
CA ASN A 242 -13.55 -29.52 6.05
C ASN A 242 -13.01 -28.87 7.33
N ASN A 243 -13.77 -28.93 8.43
CA ASN A 243 -13.39 -28.40 9.75
C ASN A 243 -12.90 -26.94 9.73
N GLY A 244 -13.49 -26.10 8.86
CA GLY A 244 -13.12 -24.68 8.73
C GLY A 244 -11.93 -24.38 7.81
N ASN A 245 -11.35 -25.40 7.17
CA ASN A 245 -10.32 -25.23 6.13
C ASN A 245 -10.90 -25.51 4.74
N TYR A 246 -10.45 -24.74 3.75
CA TYR A 246 -10.82 -24.96 2.35
C TYR A 246 -9.83 -25.92 1.71
N GLU A 247 -10.31 -27.07 1.24
CA GLU A 247 -9.56 -27.97 0.37
C GLU A 247 -9.94 -27.65 -1.08
N VAL A 248 -8.98 -27.12 -1.83
CA VAL A 248 -9.20 -26.61 -3.20
C VAL A 248 -8.44 -27.50 -4.18
N THR A 249 -9.18 -28.09 -5.11
CA THR A 249 -8.65 -28.96 -6.18
C THR A 249 -8.59 -28.18 -7.49
N TYR A 250 -7.40 -27.95 -8.02
CA TYR A 250 -7.18 -27.13 -9.21
C TYR A 250 -6.10 -27.73 -10.13
N GLU A 251 -6.09 -27.33 -11.39
CA GLU A 251 -5.05 -27.71 -12.36
C GLU A 251 -3.76 -26.96 -12.02
N SER A 252 -2.69 -27.70 -11.71
CA SER A 252 -1.40 -27.06 -11.46
C SER A 252 -0.72 -26.76 -12.79
N GLU A 253 -0.56 -25.47 -13.11
CA GLU A 253 0.39 -25.08 -14.15
C GLU A 253 1.83 -25.19 -13.63
N GLU A 254 2.61 -26.10 -14.20
CA GLU A 254 4.08 -26.05 -14.10
C GLU A 254 4.63 -24.96 -15.05
N SER A 255 4.31 -23.69 -14.83
CA SER A 255 4.85 -22.61 -15.68
C SER A 255 5.90 -21.77 -14.92
N PHE A 256 7.16 -22.18 -15.05
CA PHE A 256 8.36 -21.44 -14.61
C PHE A 256 8.67 -20.23 -15.52
N VAL A 257 7.65 -19.55 -16.07
CA VAL A 257 7.81 -18.49 -17.08
C VAL A 257 7.16 -17.19 -16.60
N PHE A 258 7.96 -16.36 -15.93
CA PHE A 258 7.59 -15.06 -15.34
C PHE A 258 6.91 -14.06 -16.31
N TRP A 259 7.01 -14.28 -17.63
CA TRP A 259 6.57 -13.31 -18.67
C TRP A 259 5.29 -13.72 -19.43
N ARG A 260 4.69 -14.90 -19.18
CA ARG A 260 3.41 -15.28 -19.81
C ARG A 260 2.25 -14.56 -19.12
N LYS A 261 1.29 -14.05 -19.91
CA LYS A 261 -0.04 -13.65 -19.42
C LYS A 261 -0.59 -14.81 -18.60
N HIS A 262 -1.00 -14.55 -17.36
CA HIS A 262 -1.56 -15.54 -16.43
C HIS A 262 -2.98 -15.97 -16.83
N ASN A 263 -3.20 -16.35 -18.09
CA ASN A 263 -4.45 -16.96 -18.50
C ASN A 263 -4.30 -18.45 -18.21
N LEU A 264 -4.74 -18.86 -17.02
CA LEU A 264 -4.76 -20.27 -16.64
C LEU A 264 -5.64 -21.02 -17.64
N ASP A 265 -5.12 -22.06 -18.29
CA ASP A 265 -5.97 -22.95 -19.09
C ASP A 265 -6.78 -23.85 -18.15
N TYR A 266 -8.10 -23.79 -18.25
CA TYR A 266 -9.03 -24.58 -17.44
C TYR A 266 -9.78 -25.57 -18.32
N SER A 267 -9.61 -26.85 -18.04
CA SER A 267 -10.20 -27.96 -18.76
C SER A 267 -11.63 -28.22 -18.25
N TYR A 268 -12.61 -27.93 -19.10
CA TYR A 268 -14.03 -27.99 -18.76
C TYR A 268 -14.72 -29.21 -19.38
N SER A 269 -15.42 -29.97 -18.54
CA SER A 269 -16.40 -30.97 -18.97
C SER A 269 -17.82 -30.40 -18.91
N PRO A 270 -18.70 -30.74 -19.88
CA PRO A 270 -20.11 -30.33 -19.83
C PRO A 270 -20.76 -30.64 -18.48
N ASP A 271 -21.63 -29.75 -18.02
CA ASP A 271 -22.35 -29.82 -16.74
C ASP A 271 -21.48 -29.75 -15.46
N GLN A 272 -20.17 -29.55 -15.59
CA GLN A 272 -19.30 -29.33 -14.45
C GLN A 272 -19.47 -27.91 -13.87
N ARG A 273 -19.26 -27.78 -12.57
CA ARG A 273 -19.14 -26.46 -11.93
C ARG A 273 -17.72 -25.93 -12.08
N VAL A 274 -17.60 -24.65 -12.39
CA VAL A 274 -16.32 -23.93 -12.32
C VAL A 274 -16.31 -23.12 -11.04
N TYR A 275 -15.35 -23.39 -10.17
CA TYR A 275 -15.22 -22.70 -8.89
C TYR A 275 -14.12 -21.65 -8.98
N ILE A 276 -14.36 -20.50 -8.35
CA ILE A 276 -13.36 -19.46 -8.14
C ILE A 276 -13.19 -19.30 -6.65
N PHE A 277 -12.03 -19.71 -6.16
CA PHE A 277 -11.59 -19.48 -4.79
C PHE A 277 -10.77 -18.20 -4.72
N SER A 278 -11.03 -17.39 -3.70
CA SER A 278 -10.16 -16.27 -3.37
C SER A 278 -9.84 -16.21 -1.88
N SER A 279 -8.60 -15.83 -1.60
CA SER A 279 -8.08 -15.48 -0.28
C SER A 279 -7.69 -14.01 -0.34
N ILE A 280 -8.20 -13.22 0.59
CA ILE A 280 -8.02 -11.77 0.65
C ILE A 280 -7.32 -11.46 1.97
N PHE A 281 -6.18 -10.81 1.87
CA PHE A 281 -5.51 -10.28 3.04
C PHE A 281 -6.35 -9.15 3.64
N ALA A 282 -6.67 -9.26 4.93
CA ALA A 282 -7.44 -8.27 5.66
C ALA A 282 -7.04 -8.26 7.14
N PRO A 283 -7.21 -7.12 7.85
CA PRO A 283 -7.10 -7.07 9.29
C PRO A 283 -8.03 -8.06 9.96
N THR A 284 -7.56 -8.65 11.05
CA THR A 284 -8.15 -9.81 11.75
C THR A 284 -9.67 -9.68 12.02
N ASP A 285 -10.18 -8.48 12.30
CA ASP A 285 -11.58 -8.26 12.68
C ASP A 285 -12.35 -7.32 11.74
N LEU A 286 -11.82 -7.03 10.54
CA LEU A 286 -12.52 -6.19 9.58
C LEU A 286 -13.86 -6.86 9.19
N LYS A 287 -14.91 -6.09 8.95
CA LYS A 287 -16.17 -6.59 8.38
C LYS A 287 -16.37 -5.97 7.00
N LYS A 288 -16.36 -6.79 5.96
CA LYS A 288 -16.58 -6.33 4.59
C LYS A 288 -17.16 -7.41 3.70
N SER A 289 -18.17 -7.05 2.91
CA SER A 289 -18.73 -7.93 1.88
C SER A 289 -17.87 -7.88 0.61
N ILE A 290 -17.63 -9.06 0.04
CA ILE A 290 -16.84 -9.24 -1.18
C ILE A 290 -17.70 -9.91 -2.25
N PHE A 291 -17.47 -9.51 -3.49
CA PHE A 291 -18.17 -9.99 -4.66
C PHE A 291 -17.18 -10.53 -5.69
N HIS A 292 -17.58 -11.60 -6.37
CA HIS A 292 -16.96 -12.07 -7.60
C HIS A 292 -17.81 -11.62 -8.79
N ARG A 293 -17.27 -10.70 -9.57
CA ARG A 293 -17.85 -10.28 -10.85
C ARG A 293 -17.26 -11.11 -11.96
N TRP A 294 -18.08 -12.02 -12.49
CA TRP A 294 -17.75 -12.88 -13.60
C TRP A 294 -17.90 -12.11 -14.90
N ARG A 295 -16.82 -12.07 -15.68
CA ARG A 295 -16.80 -11.42 -16.98
C ARG A 295 -16.30 -12.40 -18.02
N ARG A 296 -16.88 -12.29 -19.22
CA ARG A 296 -16.47 -13.06 -20.39
C ARG A 296 -15.96 -12.10 -21.44
N TYR A 297 -14.87 -12.47 -22.09
CA TYR A 297 -14.38 -11.70 -23.22
C TYR A 297 -15.25 -12.01 -24.45
N ASN A 298 -15.74 -10.97 -25.11
CA ASN A 298 -16.48 -11.10 -26.36
C ASN A 298 -15.56 -10.74 -27.54
N ASP A 299 -15.20 -11.73 -28.35
CA ASP A 299 -14.31 -11.55 -29.49
C ASP A 299 -14.87 -10.63 -30.58
N ASN A 300 -16.19 -10.48 -30.65
CA ASN A 300 -16.84 -9.67 -31.69
C ASN A 300 -16.66 -8.17 -31.47
N ASN A 301 -16.84 -7.70 -30.23
CA ASN A 301 -16.69 -6.28 -29.86
C ASN A 301 -15.34 -5.99 -29.19
N LYS A 302 -14.53 -7.02 -28.88
CA LYS A 302 -13.26 -6.92 -28.18
C LYS A 302 -13.39 -6.28 -26.79
N GLU A 303 -14.52 -6.51 -26.13
CA GLU A 303 -14.81 -6.00 -24.81
C GLU A 303 -15.13 -7.13 -23.82
N TRP A 304 -14.89 -6.85 -22.54
CA TRP A 304 -15.23 -7.74 -21.44
C TRP A 304 -16.66 -7.47 -20.97
N GLU A 305 -17.55 -8.45 -21.09
CA GLU A 305 -18.95 -8.35 -20.72
C GLU A 305 -19.20 -8.95 -19.34
N THR A 306 -19.88 -8.22 -18.47
CA THR A 306 -20.27 -8.73 -17.15
C THR A 306 -21.41 -9.73 -17.31
N VAL A 307 -21.18 -10.96 -16.85
CA VAL A 307 -22.16 -12.05 -16.90
C VAL A 307 -22.95 -12.10 -15.62
N GLU A 308 -22.29 -12.01 -14.46
CA GLU A 308 -22.94 -12.16 -13.16
C GLU A 308 -22.06 -11.60 -12.03
N ASP A 309 -22.70 -11.01 -11.02
CA ASP A 309 -22.07 -10.59 -9.77
C ASP A 309 -22.57 -11.50 -8.64
N ILE A 310 -21.68 -12.30 -8.07
CA ILE A 310 -22.01 -13.26 -7.00
C ILE A 310 -21.30 -12.80 -5.72
N GLY A 311 -22.09 -12.36 -4.74
CA GLY A 311 -21.62 -12.03 -3.40
C GLY A 311 -21.44 -13.28 -2.55
N TYR A 312 -20.49 -13.26 -1.63
CA TYR A 312 -20.35 -14.29 -0.61
C TYR A 312 -19.97 -13.69 0.74
N ASP A 313 -20.55 -14.25 1.79
CA ASP A 313 -20.16 -13.94 3.15
C ASP A 313 -18.89 -14.71 3.49
N ILE A 314 -17.99 -14.03 4.19
CA ILE A 314 -16.68 -14.59 4.47
C ILE A 314 -16.67 -15.26 5.85
N THR A 315 -16.12 -16.48 5.89
CA THR A 315 -15.80 -17.17 7.14
C THR A 315 -14.28 -17.17 7.36
N GLY A 316 -13.82 -16.61 8.48
CA GLY A 316 -12.39 -16.59 8.83
C GLY A 316 -11.87 -15.20 9.17
N GLY A 317 -11.16 -15.10 10.30
CA GLY A 317 -10.66 -13.83 10.84
C GLY A 317 -9.76 -14.03 12.05
N ARG A 318 -8.93 -15.08 12.08
CA ARG A 318 -7.93 -15.22 13.15
C ARG A 318 -6.49 -15.17 12.69
N ASP A 319 -6.13 -15.72 11.53
CA ASP A 319 -4.73 -15.67 11.06
C ASP A 319 -4.49 -15.62 9.54
N GLY A 320 -5.51 -15.83 8.70
CA GLY A 320 -5.33 -16.13 7.27
C GLY A 320 -6.06 -15.22 6.26
N GLY A 321 -6.64 -14.12 6.73
CA GLY A 321 -7.47 -13.25 5.90
C GLY A 321 -8.88 -13.80 5.65
N PHE A 322 -9.57 -13.15 4.72
CA PHE A 322 -10.92 -13.46 4.28
C PHE A 322 -10.90 -14.48 3.14
N ARG A 323 -11.66 -15.57 3.23
CA ARG A 323 -11.69 -16.62 2.22
C ARG A 323 -13.10 -16.96 1.81
N GLY A 324 -13.29 -17.17 0.53
CA GLY A 324 -14.56 -17.63 0.02
C GLY A 324 -14.44 -18.11 -1.41
N TYR A 325 -15.56 -18.60 -1.91
CA TYR A 325 -15.64 -19.04 -3.28
C TYR A 325 -17.02 -18.77 -3.86
N THR A 326 -17.04 -18.68 -5.18
CA THR A 326 -18.28 -18.70 -5.96
C THR A 326 -18.13 -19.75 -7.05
N TYR A 327 -19.24 -20.23 -7.59
CA TYR A 327 -19.20 -21.14 -8.71
C TYR A 327 -20.23 -20.77 -9.76
N LYS A 328 -19.96 -21.21 -10.99
CA LYS A 328 -20.89 -21.10 -12.12
C LYS A 328 -21.05 -22.45 -12.80
N THR A 329 -22.27 -22.73 -13.25
CA THR A 329 -22.63 -23.86 -14.11
C THR A 329 -22.87 -23.36 -15.54
N ASN A 330 -22.81 -24.25 -16.52
CA ASN A 330 -23.11 -23.94 -17.92
C ASN A 330 -22.22 -22.82 -18.49
N VAL A 331 -20.95 -22.83 -18.13
CA VAL A 331 -19.96 -21.92 -18.72
C VAL A 331 -19.67 -22.32 -20.16
N THR A 332 -19.29 -21.35 -20.96
CA THR A 332 -18.93 -21.54 -22.37
C THR A 332 -17.42 -21.43 -22.56
N PRO A 333 -16.83 -22.15 -23.53
CA PRO A 333 -15.41 -22.00 -23.87
C PRO A 333 -15.02 -20.56 -24.24
N GLY A 334 -13.75 -20.21 -24.02
CA GLY A 334 -13.14 -18.91 -24.30
C GLY A 334 -12.53 -18.22 -23.08
N GLU A 335 -12.16 -16.95 -23.23
CA GLU A 335 -11.51 -16.17 -22.17
C GLU A 335 -12.52 -15.65 -21.14
N TRP A 336 -12.20 -15.87 -19.87
CA TRP A 336 -12.96 -15.43 -18.70
C TRP A 336 -12.07 -14.69 -17.71
N GLU A 337 -12.66 -13.74 -16.99
CA GLU A 337 -12.02 -13.15 -15.82
C GLU A 337 -13.03 -13.03 -14.69
N VAL A 338 -12.55 -13.20 -13.46
CA VAL A 338 -13.32 -12.86 -12.26
C VAL A 338 -12.63 -11.72 -11.53
N GLN A 339 -13.36 -10.61 -11.40
CA GLN A 339 -12.92 -9.48 -10.58
C GLN A 339 -13.38 -9.70 -9.14
N VAL A 340 -12.43 -9.65 -8.22
CA VAL A 340 -12.71 -9.69 -6.78
C VAL A 340 -12.85 -8.24 -6.32
N LEU A 341 -14.04 -7.86 -5.86
CA LEU A 341 -14.36 -6.46 -5.55
C LEU A 341 -15.14 -6.28 -4.26
N THR A 342 -14.97 -5.11 -3.63
CA THR A 342 -15.75 -4.69 -2.47
C THR A 342 -17.11 -4.13 -2.88
N GLU A 343 -18.01 -3.95 -1.91
CA GLU A 343 -19.30 -3.29 -2.11
C GLU A 343 -19.21 -1.89 -2.77
N GLU A 344 -18.14 -1.13 -2.51
CA GLU A 344 -17.87 0.16 -3.18
C GLU A 344 -17.30 0.03 -4.61
N GLU A 345 -17.31 -1.17 -5.19
CA GLU A 345 -16.72 -1.51 -6.48
C GLU A 345 -15.21 -1.25 -6.58
N GLN A 346 -14.49 -1.41 -5.47
CA GLN A 346 -13.02 -1.34 -5.48
C GLN A 346 -12.47 -2.72 -5.82
N ILE A 347 -11.67 -2.80 -6.89
CA ILE A 347 -11.09 -4.06 -7.37
C ILE A 347 -9.88 -4.41 -6.50
N LEU A 348 -9.96 -5.55 -5.81
CA LEU A 348 -8.88 -6.15 -5.02
C LEU A 348 -7.91 -6.97 -5.89
N GLY A 349 -8.43 -7.58 -6.96
CA GLY A 349 -7.65 -8.37 -7.90
C GLY A 349 -8.51 -8.95 -9.02
N VAL A 350 -7.85 -9.51 -10.04
CA VAL A 350 -8.50 -10.11 -11.21
C VAL A 350 -7.90 -11.49 -11.44
N ILE A 351 -8.76 -12.49 -11.61
CA ILE A 351 -8.40 -13.88 -11.85
C ILE A 351 -8.78 -14.18 -13.31
N GLY A 352 -7.79 -14.18 -14.20
CA GLY A 352 -7.98 -14.48 -15.62
C GLY A 352 -7.75 -15.96 -15.92
N PHE A 353 -8.58 -16.55 -16.78
CA PHE A 353 -8.47 -17.94 -17.20
C PHE A 353 -9.15 -18.16 -18.54
N ASN A 354 -8.75 -19.22 -19.24
CA ASN A 354 -9.32 -19.61 -20.51
C ASN A 354 -9.97 -20.98 -20.37
N ILE A 355 -11.26 -21.07 -20.71
CA ILE A 355 -12.02 -22.32 -20.61
C ILE A 355 -11.89 -23.08 -21.93
N ASN A 356 -11.27 -24.25 -21.86
CA ASN A 356 -11.11 -25.18 -22.99
C ASN A 356 -11.97 -26.42 -22.77
N LEU A 357 -12.63 -26.92 -23.81
CA LEU A 357 -13.36 -28.19 -23.70
C LEU A 357 -12.37 -29.33 -23.51
N LYS A 358 -12.60 -30.13 -22.48
CA LYS A 358 -11.82 -31.33 -22.24
C LYS A 358 -12.02 -32.30 -23.41
N THR A 359 -10.93 -32.60 -24.10
CA THR A 359 -10.88 -33.67 -25.11
C THR A 359 -10.30 -34.91 -24.41
N ASP A 360 -10.92 -36.08 -24.56
CA ASP A 360 -10.82 -37.30 -23.72
C ASP A 360 -9.42 -37.97 -23.56
N GLN A 361 -8.30 -37.30 -23.87
CA GLN A 361 -6.99 -37.95 -23.96
C GLN A 361 -5.87 -37.40 -23.07
N GLU A 362 -6.05 -36.32 -22.31
CA GLU A 362 -5.00 -35.84 -21.40
C GLU A 362 -5.39 -35.97 -19.91
N PRO A 363 -4.57 -36.65 -19.09
CA PRO A 363 -4.78 -36.68 -17.65
C PRO A 363 -4.53 -35.29 -17.05
N LEU A 364 -5.52 -34.76 -16.33
CA LEU A 364 -5.38 -33.49 -15.62
C LEU A 364 -4.39 -33.65 -14.46
N HIS A 365 -3.36 -32.81 -14.43
CA HIS A 365 -2.48 -32.69 -13.27
C HIS A 365 -3.18 -31.86 -12.19
N LEU A 366 -4.00 -32.54 -11.40
CA LEU A 366 -4.73 -31.93 -10.29
C LEU A 366 -3.84 -31.82 -9.05
N LYS A 367 -3.86 -30.65 -8.43
CA LYS A 367 -3.23 -30.37 -7.16
C LYS A 367 -4.30 -29.99 -6.14
N ILE A 368 -4.19 -30.58 -4.94
CA ILE A 368 -5.03 -30.24 -3.80
C ILE A 368 -4.21 -29.37 -2.86
N SER A 369 -4.72 -28.20 -2.53
CA SER A 369 -4.12 -27.31 -1.52
C SER A 369 -5.12 -27.00 -0.41
N LYS A 370 -4.62 -26.93 0.82
CA LYS A 370 -5.40 -26.56 2.01
C LYS A 370 -5.13 -25.10 2.36
N PHE A 371 -6.19 -24.33 2.61
CA PHE A 371 -6.12 -22.91 2.95
C PHE A 371 -6.76 -22.62 4.30
#